data_AF-R0HSC2-F1
#
_entry.id   AF-R0HSC2-F1
#
_cell.length_a   1.000
_cell.length_b   1.000
_cell.length_c   1.000
_cell.angle_alpha   90.00
_cell.angle_beta   90.00
_cell.angle_gamma   90.00
#
_symmetry.space_group_name_H-M   'P 1'
#
loop_
_entity.id
_entity.type
_entity.pdbx_description
1 polymer ?
#
loop_
_entity_poly.entity_id
_entity_poly.type
_entity_poly.pdbx_seq_one_letter_code
_entity_poly.pdbx_strand_id
1 'polypeptide(L)' 'MSGFEYLKLNIHYGGDTLIKDDVFDYVRGSLKKDMLMDPDLMIWSIFEDFCKKNGVSGEVEQVWYKLPHEDK' A
#
# COMPACT_ATOMS: atom_id res chain seq x y z
N MET A 1 14.37 13.19 15.41
CA MET A 1 13.45 13.47 14.29
C MET A 1 13.68 12.37 13.27
N SER A 2 12.82 11.36 13.22
CA SER A 2 12.89 10.32 12.18
C SER A 2 12.65 10.99 10.83
N GLY A 3 13.56 10.78 9.88
CA GLY A 3 13.39 11.25 8.52
C GLY A 3 12.29 10.42 7.86
N PHE A 4 11.09 10.97 7.73
CA PHE A 4 10.05 10.36 6.90
C PHE A 4 10.52 10.47 5.45
N GLU A 5 11.15 9.42 4.95
CA GLU A 5 11.45 9.27 3.53
C GLU A 5 10.14 8.98 2.79
N TYR A 6 9.60 9.97 2.10
CA TYR A 6 8.45 9.79 1.23
C TYR A 6 8.80 8.85 0.07
N LEU A 7 7.90 7.92 -0.23
CA LEU A 7 8.01 7.09 -1.43
C LEU A 7 7.53 7.90 -2.63
N LYS A 8 8.33 7.86 -3.70
CA LYS A 8 7.96 8.45 -4.99
C LYS A 8 7.33 7.37 -5.86
N LEU A 9 6.04 7.50 -6.14
CA LEU A 9 5.22 6.50 -6.80
C LEU A 9 4.64 7.01 -8.12
N ASN A 10 4.53 6.11 -9.08
CA ASN A 10 3.75 6.29 -10.30
C ASN A 10 2.54 5.35 -10.22
N ILE A 11 1.33 5.91 -10.22
CA ILE A 11 0.09 5.15 -10.04
C ILE A 11 -0.68 5.11 -11.35
N HIS A 12 -0.93 3.91 -11.84
CA HIS A 12 -1.87 3.64 -12.93
C HIS A 12 -3.26 3.34 -12.34
N TYR A 13 -4.31 4.00 -12.82
CA TYR A 13 -5.67 3.85 -12.29
C TYR A 13 -6.76 4.05 -13.35
N GLY A 14 -7.95 3.51 -13.10
CA GLY A 14 -9.15 3.69 -13.93
C GLY A 14 -9.12 3.01 -15.31
N GLY A 15 -8.16 2.12 -15.55
CA GLY A 15 -8.02 1.33 -16.77
C GLY A 15 -8.60 -0.08 -16.68
N ASP A 16 -8.62 -0.74 -17.83
CA ASP A 16 -9.07 -2.11 -18.00
C ASP A 16 -7.88 -3.07 -17.97
N THR A 17 -8.08 -4.25 -17.39
CA THR A 17 -7.14 -5.36 -17.49
C THR A 17 -7.53 -6.26 -18.66
N LEU A 18 -6.61 -6.46 -19.59
CA LEU A 18 -6.72 -7.44 -20.66
C LEU A 18 -5.76 -8.59 -20.38
N ILE A 19 -6.26 -9.82 -20.44
CA ILE A 19 -5.44 -11.02 -20.42
C ILE A 19 -5.59 -11.69 -21.78
N LYS A 20 -4.49 -11.76 -22.53
CA LYS A 20 -4.47 -12.42 -23.84
C LYS A 20 -3.18 -13.24 -23.95
N ASP A 21 -3.31 -14.51 -24.31
CA ASP A 21 -2.18 -15.43 -24.47
C ASP A 21 -1.24 -15.45 -23.23
N ASP A 22 -1.82 -15.45 -22.03
CA ASP A 22 -1.15 -15.33 -20.72
C ASP A 22 -0.34 -14.03 -20.50
N VAL A 23 -0.48 -13.04 -21.39
CA VAL A 23 0.09 -11.70 -21.22
C VAL A 23 -0.93 -10.79 -20.55
N PHE A 24 -0.50 -10.14 -19.47
CA PHE A 24 -1.28 -9.14 -18.73
C PHE A 24 -1.00 -7.75 -19.30
N ASP A 25 -2.03 -7.11 -19.87
CA ASP A 25 -1.97 -5.75 -20.38
C ASP A 25 -2.93 -4.84 -19.59
N TYR A 26 -2.43 -3.69 -19.13
CA TYR A 26 -3.24 -2.64 -18.53
C TYR A 26 -3.47 -1.52 -19.55
N VAL A 27 -4.72 -1.35 -19.98
CA VAL A 27 -5.07 -0.42 -21.06
C VAL A 27 -6.05 0.65 -20.60
N ARG A 28 -6.12 1.76 -21.33
CA ARG A 28 -7.12 2.84 -21.15
C ARG A 28 -7.11 3.55 -19.79
N GLY A 29 -6.18 3.21 -18.89
CA GLY A 29 -6.03 3.88 -17.62
C GLY A 29 -5.30 5.21 -17.71
N SER A 30 -5.39 5.97 -16.62
CA SER A 30 -4.62 7.18 -16.41
C SER A 30 -3.35 6.88 -15.61
N LEU A 31 -2.32 7.69 -15.80
CA LEU A 31 -1.07 7.62 -15.05
C LEU A 31 -0.87 8.91 -14.27
N LYS A 32 -0.82 8.81 -12.94
CA LYS A 32 -0.34 9.89 -12.09
C LYS A 32 1.11 9.61 -11.72
N LYS A 33 2.02 10.47 -12.19
CA LYS A 33 3.45 10.34 -11.93
C LYS A 33 3.88 11.10 -10.69
N ASP A 34 5.00 10.67 -10.13
CA ASP A 34 5.77 11.40 -9.12
C ASP A 34 4.97 11.77 -7.87
N MET A 35 3.98 10.94 -7.50
CA MET A 35 3.25 11.12 -6.26
C MET A 35 4.18 10.84 -5.09
N LEU A 36 4.27 11.79 -4.17
CA LEU A 36 4.89 11.57 -2.88
C LEU A 36 3.84 10.96 -1.96
N MET A 37 4.17 9.81 -1.41
CA MET A 37 3.30 9.11 -0.48
C MET A 37 4.06 8.75 0.78
N ASP A 38 3.40 8.99 1.91
CA ASP A 38 3.84 8.47 3.20
C ASP A 38 3.67 6.93 3.19
N PRO A 39 4.75 6.16 3.38
CA PRO A 39 4.70 4.70 3.39
C PRO A 39 3.72 4.14 4.43
N ASP A 40 3.66 4.76 5.61
CA ASP A 40 2.83 4.30 6.73
C ASP A 40 1.35 4.52 6.39
N LEU A 41 1.03 5.65 5.77
CA LEU A 41 -0.33 5.94 5.29
C LEU A 41 -0.75 4.98 4.16
N MET A 42 0.16 4.67 3.22
CA MET A 42 -0.11 3.72 2.13
C MET A 42 -0.43 2.34 2.70
N ILE A 43 0.44 1.85 3.58
CA ILE A 43 0.27 0.58 4.28
C ILE A 43 -1.07 0.58 5.01
N TRP A 44 -1.36 1.61 5.80
CA TRP A 44 -2.62 1.68 6.54
C TRP A 44 -3.84 1.55 5.62
N SER A 45 -3.85 2.25 4.48
CA SER A 45 -4.96 2.19 3.52
C SER A 45 -5.16 0.80 2.88
N ILE A 46 -4.09 0.02 2.69
CA ILE A 46 -4.16 -1.33 2.13
C ILE A 46 -4.74 -2.31 3.17
N PHE A 47 -4.38 -2.14 4.44
CA PHE A 47 -4.73 -3.07 5.50
C PHE A 47 -5.96 -2.67 6.31
N GLU A 48 -6.50 -1.46 6.13
CA GLU A 48 -7.68 -0.97 6.85
C GLU A 48 -8.86 -1.95 6.72
N ASP A 49 -9.16 -2.39 5.49
CA ASP A 49 -10.22 -3.36 5.21
C ASP A 49 -9.93 -4.75 5.79
N PHE A 50 -8.66 -5.16 5.80
CA PHE A 50 -8.23 -6.41 6.42
C PHE A 50 -8.41 -6.37 7.95
N CYS A 51 -8.00 -5.27 8.60
CA CYS A 51 -8.16 -5.08 10.03
C CYS A 51 -9.64 -5.08 10.42
N LYS A 52 -10.49 -4.35 9.68
CA LYS A 52 -11.95 -4.32 9.88
C LYS A 52 -12.56 -5.71 9.77
N LYS A 53 -12.18 -6.50 8.76
CA LYS A 53 -12.72 -7.86 8.53
C LYS A 53 -12.30 -8.86 9.61
N ASN A 54 -11.13 -8.69 10.20
CA ASN A 54 -10.58 -9.62 11.19
C ASN A 54 -10.77 -9.15 12.65
N GLY A 55 -11.52 -8.07 12.87
CA GLY A 55 -11.77 -7.53 14.21
C GLY A 55 -10.51 -7.01 14.90
N VAL A 56 -9.47 -6.66 14.14
CA VAL A 56 -8.23 -6.12 14.68
C VAL A 56 -8.43 -4.64 14.95
N SER A 57 -8.53 -4.27 16.23
CA SER A 57 -8.63 -2.89 16.69
C SER A 57 -7.42 -2.55 17.57
N GLY A 58 -6.65 -1.52 17.17
CA GLY A 58 -5.45 -1.07 17.87
C GLY A 58 -4.74 0.04 17.08
N GLU A 59 -3.89 0.82 17.74
CA GLU A 59 -3.01 1.77 17.06
C GLU A 59 -2.02 1.02 16.17
N VAL A 60 -1.69 1.57 14.99
CA VAL A 60 -0.88 0.88 13.96
C VAL A 60 0.46 0.40 14.51
N GLU A 61 1.08 1.15 15.42
CA GLU A 61 2.31 0.78 16.15
C GLU A 61 2.18 -0.52 16.95
N GLN A 62 0.98 -0.92 17.35
CA GLN A 62 0.74 -2.15 18.12
C GLN A 62 0.41 -3.35 17.21
N VAL A 63 -0.06 -3.09 15.99
CA VAL A 63 -0.54 -4.11 15.05
C VAL A 63 0.56 -4.49 14.05
N TRP A 64 1.43 -3.55 13.69
CA TRP A 64 2.50 -3.74 12.72
C TRP A 64 3.82 -4.08 13.42
N TYR A 65 4.14 -5.37 13.38
CA TYR A 65 5.48 -5.93 13.51
C TYR A 65 6.29 -5.48 14.74
N LYS A 66 6.23 -6.28 15.81
CA LYS A 66 7.51 -6.63 16.45
C LYS A 66 8.28 -7.49 15.46
N LEU A 67 9.43 -7.02 15.01
CA LEU A 67 10.37 -7.90 14.36
C LEU A 67 10.79 -8.99 15.36
N PRO A 68 11.14 -10.23 14.93
CA PRO A 68 11.48 -11.32 15.85
C PRO A 68 12.64 -11.03 16.83
N HIS A 69 13.36 -9.93 16.61
CA HIS A 69 14.51 -9.45 17.37
C HIS A 69 14.23 -8.17 18.16
N GLU A 70 13.01 -7.63 18.11
CA GLU A 70 12.59 -6.50 18.94
C GLU A 70 12.00 -7.05 20.24
N ASP A 71 12.84 -7.09 21.27
CA ASP A 71 12.47 -7.53 22.61
C ASP A 71 11.46 -6.59 23.29
N LYS A 72 10.81 -7.14 24.32
CA LYS A 72 9.52 -6.74 24.92
C LYS A 72 9.26 -5.25 25.16
#